data_AF-A0A9E3YVR5-F1
#
_entry.id   AF-A0A9E3YVR5-F1
#
_cell.length_a   1.000
_cell.length_b   1.000
_cell.length_c   1.000
_cell.angle_alpha   90.00
_cell.angle_beta   90.00
_cell.angle_gamma   90.00
#
_symmetry.space_group_name_H-M   'P 1'
#
loop_
_entity.id
_entity.type
_entity.pdbx_description
1 polymer ?
#
loop_
_entity_poly.entity_id
_entity_poly.type
_entity_poly.pdbx_seq_one_letter_code
_entity_poly.pdbx_strand_id
1 'polypeptide(L)'
;MPKSLLVTGAAGFIGANFVHYWMQHHPEDKVVAYDALTYAGNRANLDPLRDNKNFSFIHADICDYDSVLQALREHAVDTVVHFAAESHVDRSITGPDAFIETNIVGTHTLLKAARE
;
A
#
# COMPACT_ATOMS: atom_id res chain seq x y z
N MET A 1 8.39 -13.20 16.36
CA MET A 1 7.99 -11.86 16.84
C MET A 1 6.93 -11.36 15.88
N PRO A 2 5.87 -10.70 16.37
CA PRO A 2 4.84 -10.13 15.50
C PRO A 2 5.46 -9.14 14.52
N LYS A 3 5.04 -9.17 13.27
CA LYS A 3 5.51 -8.26 12.21
C LYS A 3 4.59 -7.05 12.08
N SER A 4 5.14 -5.97 11.50
CA SER A 4 4.36 -4.81 11.04
C SER A 4 4.59 -4.60 9.54
N LEU A 5 3.54 -4.83 8.76
CA LEU A 5 3.58 -4.78 7.30
C LEU A 5 2.99 -3.46 6.79
N LEU A 6 3.68 -2.78 5.88
CA LEU A 6 3.08 -1.77 5.00
C LEU A 6 2.71 -2.43 3.67
N VAL A 7 1.41 -2.48 3.37
CA VAL A 7 0.90 -3.02 2.11
C VAL A 7 0.44 -1.84 1.23
N THR A 8 1.20 -1.52 0.19
CA THR A 8 0.81 -0.46 -0.76
C THR A 8 -0.10 -1.00 -1.85
N GLY A 9 -1.04 -0.21 -2.36
CA GLY A 9 -2.04 -0.68 -3.33
C GLY A 9 -3.06 -1.63 -2.69
N ALA A 10 -3.22 -1.52 -1.37
CA ALA A 10 -3.99 -2.43 -0.54
C ALA A 10 -5.50 -2.40 -0.81
N ALA A 11 -6.03 -1.34 -1.40
CA ALA A 11 -7.45 -1.26 -1.77
C ALA A 11 -7.72 -1.82 -3.18
N GLY A 12 -6.67 -2.14 -3.95
CA GLY A 12 -6.78 -2.81 -5.24
C GLY A 12 -7.12 -4.29 -5.12
N PHE A 13 -7.32 -4.97 -6.26
CA PHE A 13 -7.78 -6.36 -6.28
C PHE A 13 -6.84 -7.33 -5.54
N ILE A 14 -5.55 -7.39 -5.94
CA ILE A 14 -4.58 -8.30 -5.34
C ILE A 14 -4.22 -7.83 -3.92
N GLY A 15 -4.02 -6.52 -3.73
CA GLY A 15 -3.68 -5.93 -2.44
C GLY A 15 -4.71 -6.25 -1.36
N ALA A 16 -6.00 -6.08 -1.65
CA ALA A 16 -7.05 -6.35 -0.66
C ALA A 16 -7.10 -7.85 -0.30
N ASN A 17 -7.01 -8.74 -1.29
CA ASN A 17 -6.98 -10.18 -1.03
C ASN A 17 -5.75 -10.57 -0.19
N PHE A 18 -4.59 -9.97 -0.46
CA PHE A 18 -3.39 -10.20 0.35
C PHE A 18 -3.59 -9.74 1.79
N VAL A 19 -4.18 -8.56 2.01
CA VAL A 19 -4.46 -8.06 3.37
C VAL A 19 -5.39 -9.01 4.12
N HIS A 20 -6.53 -9.41 3.51
CA HIS A 20 -7.45 -10.36 4.13
C HIS A 20 -6.77 -11.68 4.47
N TYR A 21 -6.04 -12.23 3.51
CA TYR A 21 -5.29 -13.48 3.69
C TYR A 21 -4.30 -13.37 4.85
N TRP A 22 -3.48 -12.32 4.87
CA TRP A 22 -2.44 -12.13 5.88
C TRP A 22 -3.06 -12.02 7.28
N MET A 23 -4.06 -11.16 7.45
CA MET A 23 -4.70 -10.95 8.74
C MET A 23 -5.43 -12.19 9.27
N GLN A 24 -5.94 -13.05 8.38
CA GLN A 24 -6.55 -14.32 8.76
C GLN A 24 -5.52 -15.34 9.25
N HIS A 25 -4.33 -15.39 8.65
CA HIS A 25 -3.32 -16.41 8.93
C HIS A 25 -2.25 -15.96 9.95
N HIS A 26 -2.13 -14.65 10.17
CA HIS A 26 -1.19 -14.03 11.09
C HIS A 26 -1.93 -13.00 11.98
N PRO A 27 -2.85 -13.44 12.85
CA PRO A 27 -3.72 -12.55 13.63
C PRO A 27 -2.95 -11.66 14.63
N GLU A 28 -1.72 -12.01 14.98
CA GLU A 28 -0.83 -11.23 15.84
C GLU A 28 -0.08 -10.11 15.09
N ASP A 29 0.05 -10.22 13.77
CA ASP A 29 0.75 -9.24 12.94
C ASP A 29 -0.10 -8.00 12.70
N LYS A 30 0.56 -6.88 12.44
CA LYS A 30 -0.07 -5.61 12.06
C LYS A 30 -0.01 -5.42 10.56
N VAL A 31 -1.07 -4.89 9.98
CA VAL A 31 -1.13 -4.51 8.58
C VAL A 31 -1.58 -3.05 8.46
N VAL A 32 -0.71 -2.25 7.85
CA VAL A 32 -0.96 -0.88 7.44
C VAL A 32 -1.27 -0.91 5.94
N ALA A 33 -2.55 -0.85 5.60
CA ALA A 33 -3.01 -0.71 4.23
C ALA A 33 -2.79 0.73 3.76
N TYR A 34 -1.95 0.91 2.75
CA TYR A 34 -1.58 2.21 2.19
C TYR A 34 -2.06 2.28 0.74
N ASP A 35 -2.91 3.25 0.40
CA ASP A 35 -3.49 3.33 -0.94
C ASP A 35 -3.85 4.76 -1.31
N ALA A 36 -3.62 5.13 -2.57
CA ALA A 36 -3.95 6.46 -3.10
C ALA A 36 -5.44 6.57 -3.52
N LEU A 37 -6.17 5.45 -3.56
CA LEU A 37 -7.55 5.33 -4.03
C LEU A 37 -7.71 5.90 -5.45
N THR A 38 -6.79 5.55 -6.35
CA THR A 38 -6.90 5.87 -7.78
C THR A 38 -7.95 4.99 -8.46
N TYR A 39 -7.95 4.91 -9.80
CA TYR A 39 -9.04 4.31 -10.57
C TYR A 39 -9.38 2.86 -10.18
N ALA A 40 -8.41 2.08 -9.70
CA ALA A 40 -8.58 0.68 -9.33
C ALA A 40 -8.73 0.45 -7.82
N GLY A 41 -8.52 1.49 -7.00
CA GLY A 41 -8.61 1.39 -5.55
C GLY A 41 -10.06 1.47 -5.08
N ASN A 42 -10.53 0.46 -4.34
CA ASN A 42 -11.85 0.49 -3.74
C ASN A 42 -11.76 0.19 -2.24
N ARG A 43 -11.98 1.23 -1.42
CA ARG A 43 -11.92 1.12 0.05
C ARG A 43 -12.88 0.07 0.60
N ALA A 44 -14.03 -0.14 -0.05
CA ALA A 44 -15.01 -1.15 0.37
C ALA A 44 -14.44 -2.58 0.40
N ASN A 45 -13.38 -2.84 -0.38
CA ASN A 45 -12.67 -4.12 -0.35
C ASN A 45 -12.07 -4.41 1.04
N LEU A 46 -11.81 -3.39 1.87
CA LEU A 46 -11.17 -3.50 3.18
C LEU A 46 -12.15 -3.29 4.35
N ASP A 47 -13.42 -2.95 4.09
CA ASP A 47 -14.43 -2.69 5.12
C ASP A 47 -14.58 -3.81 6.16
N PRO A 48 -14.50 -5.12 5.81
CA PRO A 48 -14.59 -6.19 6.79
C PRO A 48 -13.48 -6.16 7.87
N LEU A 49 -12.39 -5.43 7.64
CA LEU A 49 -11.24 -5.34 8.54
C LEU A 49 -11.24 -4.06 9.38
N ARG A 50 -12.18 -3.14 9.15
CA ARG A 50 -12.21 -1.79 9.76
C ARG A 50 -12.08 -1.80 11.29
N ASP A 51 -12.71 -2.76 11.95
CA ASP A 51 -12.74 -2.84 13.42
C ASP A 51 -11.63 -3.74 13.99
N ASN A 52 -10.75 -4.27 13.14
CA ASN A 52 -9.61 -5.05 13.60
C ASN A 52 -8.51 -4.13 14.17
N LYS A 53 -8.17 -4.31 15.44
CA LYS A 53 -7.15 -3.52 16.14
C LYS A 53 -5.74 -3.57 15.53
N ASN A 54 -5.45 -4.60 14.74
CA ASN A 54 -4.17 -4.79 14.08
C ASN A 54 -4.19 -4.29 12.63
N PHE A 55 -5.32 -3.74 12.17
CA PHE A 55 -5.48 -3.13 10.86
C PHE A 55 -5.42 -1.60 10.97
N SER A 56 -4.79 -0.96 10.01
CA SER A 56 -4.85 0.49 9.84
C SER A 56 -4.91 0.81 8.36
N PHE A 57 -5.61 1.89 7.99
CA PHE A 57 -5.70 2.36 6.61
C PHE A 57 -5.18 3.79 6.51
N ILE A 58 -4.26 4.01 5.57
CA ILE A 58 -3.69 5.32 5.23
C ILE A 58 -4.05 5.63 3.79
N HIS A 59 -4.77 6.73 3.58
CA HIS A 59 -5.03 7.26 2.25
C HIS A 59 -3.93 8.25 1.88
N ALA A 60 -2.97 7.80 1.08
CA ALA A 60 -1.86 8.63 0.62
C ALA A 60 -1.21 8.03 -0.63
N ASP A 61 -0.43 8.86 -1.33
CA ASP A 61 0.31 8.47 -2.52
C ASP A 61 1.70 7.94 -2.15
N ILE A 62 2.19 6.93 -2.85
CA ILE A 62 3.55 6.40 -2.67
C ILE A 62 4.62 7.35 -3.21
N CYS A 63 4.24 8.32 -4.04
CA CYS A 63 5.13 9.39 -4.48
C CYS A 63 5.39 10.44 -3.38
N ASP A 64 4.54 10.52 -2.35
CA ASP A 64 4.77 11.40 -1.20
C ASP A 64 5.76 10.76 -0.21
N TYR A 65 7.01 11.18 -0.32
CA TYR A 65 8.10 10.68 0.51
C TYR A 65 7.87 10.90 2.02
N ASP A 66 7.35 12.06 2.43
CA ASP A 66 7.17 12.36 3.85
C ASP A 66 6.05 11.49 4.44
N SER A 67 4.95 11.31 3.70
CA SER A 67 3.86 10.41 4.09
C SER A 67 4.32 8.95 4.19
N VAL A 68 5.13 8.48 3.23
CA VAL A 68 5.70 7.11 3.28
C VAL A 68 6.62 6.96 4.49
N LEU A 69 7.55 7.90 4.69
CA LEU A 69 8.51 7.84 5.79
C LEU A 69 7.81 7.89 7.15
N GLN A 70 6.78 8.74 7.29
CA GLN A 70 5.95 8.81 8.47
C GLN A 70 5.24 7.48 8.72
N ALA A 71 4.61 6.87 7.71
CA ALA A 71 3.93 5.59 7.85
C ALA A 71 4.88 4.47 8.29
N LEU A 72 6.09 4.41 7.71
CA LEU A 72 7.11 3.43 8.10
C LEU A 72 7.52 3.59 9.58
N ARG A 73 7.75 4.82 10.03
CA ARG A 73 8.22 5.12 11.40
C ARG A 73 7.12 4.96 12.45
N GLU A 74 5.96 5.56 12.24
CA GLU A 74 4.85 5.57 13.22
C GLU A 74 4.32 4.16 13.50
N HIS A 75 4.30 3.31 12.47
CA HIS A 75 3.83 1.93 12.59
C HIS A 75 4.97 0.92 12.83
N ALA A 76 6.21 1.38 13.00
CA ALA A 76 7.40 0.56 13.17
C ALA A 76 7.45 -0.59 12.15
N VAL A 77 7.25 -0.25 10.87
CA VAL A 77 7.17 -1.21 9.76
C VAL A 77 8.51 -1.92 9.60
N ASP A 78 8.47 -3.25 9.53
CA ASP A 78 9.64 -4.09 9.27
C ASP A 78 9.60 -4.75 7.89
N THR A 79 8.43 -4.74 7.25
CA THR A 79 8.18 -5.43 5.98
C THR A 79 7.32 -4.56 5.07
N VAL A 80 7.75 -4.34 3.83
CA VAL A 80 6.97 -3.65 2.80
C VAL A 80 6.52 -4.65 1.74
N VAL A 81 5.22 -4.66 1.44
CA VAL A 81 4.63 -5.43 0.33
C VAL A 81 4.06 -4.45 -0.68
N HIS A 82 4.62 -4.42 -1.89
CA HIS A 82 4.37 -3.35 -2.85
C HIS A 82 3.47 -3.80 -4.02
N PHE A 83 2.17 -3.48 -3.96
CA PHE A 83 1.22 -3.71 -5.06
C PHE A 83 0.76 -2.41 -5.75
N ALA A 84 1.04 -1.24 -5.19
CA ALA A 84 0.64 0.03 -5.79
C ALA A 84 1.31 0.23 -7.15
N ALA A 85 0.50 0.37 -8.20
CA ALA A 85 0.93 0.64 -9.57
C ALA A 85 -0.25 1.12 -10.42
N GLU A 86 0.04 1.92 -11.44
CA GLU A 86 -0.83 2.05 -12.61
C GLU A 86 -0.57 0.86 -13.54
N SER A 87 -1.63 0.10 -13.88
CA SER A 87 -1.50 -1.19 -14.56
C SER A 87 -2.34 -1.35 -15.83
N HIS A 88 -3.23 -0.40 -16.14
CA HIS A 88 -4.11 -0.50 -17.30
C HIS A 88 -3.39 -0.25 -18.62
N VAL A 89 -3.22 -1.30 -19.45
CA VAL A 89 -2.45 -1.24 -20.70
C VAL A 89 -2.89 -0.10 -21.63
N ASP A 90 -4.19 0.05 -21.92
CA ASP A 90 -4.63 1.11 -22.84
C ASP A 90 -4.35 2.53 -22.33
N ARG A 91 -4.37 2.73 -21.00
CA ARG A 91 -4.07 4.02 -20.38
C ARG A 91 -2.58 4.33 -20.45
N SER A 92 -1.71 3.31 -20.45
CA SER A 92 -0.26 3.53 -20.57
C SER A 92 0.13 4.02 -21.96
N ILE A 93 -0.63 3.67 -23.00
CA ILE A 93 -0.41 4.16 -24.36
C ILE A 93 -0.78 5.64 -24.50
N THR A 94 -1.88 6.04 -23.87
CA THR A 94 -2.46 7.39 -24.03
C THR A 94 -1.97 8.39 -22.97
N GLY A 95 -1.53 7.93 -21.81
CA GLY A 95 -1.02 8.74 -20.71
C GLY A 95 0.13 8.03 -19.96
N PRO A 96 1.29 7.86 -20.59
CA PRO A 96 2.42 7.13 -20.00
C PRO A 96 3.02 7.81 -18.76
N ASP A 97 2.88 9.12 -18.62
CA ASP A 97 3.47 9.89 -17.51
C ASP A 97 2.96 9.42 -16.15
N ALA A 98 1.67 9.07 -16.04
CA ALA A 98 1.11 8.51 -14.80
C ALA A 98 1.71 7.15 -14.43
N PHE A 99 2.15 6.36 -15.41
CA PHE A 99 2.81 5.07 -15.19
C PHE A 99 4.26 5.27 -14.75
N ILE A 100 4.95 6.25 -15.32
CA ILE A 100 6.32 6.60 -14.90
C ILE A 100 6.29 7.13 -13.48
N GLU A 101 5.37 8.05 -13.18
CA GLU A 101 5.22 8.65 -11.86
C GLU A 101 4.95 7.57 -10.80
N THR A 102 3.85 6.81 -10.92
CA THR A 102 3.51 5.81 -9.90
C THR A 102 4.50 4.65 -9.86
N ASN A 103 4.85 4.06 -11.00
CA ASN A 103 5.55 2.77 -11.02
C ASN A 103 7.07 2.91 -10.90
N ILE A 104 7.63 4.06 -11.26
CA ILE A 104 9.08 4.30 -11.19
C ILE A 104 9.41 5.28 -10.07
N VAL A 105 8.82 6.48 -10.10
CA VAL A 105 9.09 7.51 -9.08
C VAL A 105 8.56 7.05 -7.72
N GLY A 106 7.32 6.53 -7.66
CA GLY A 106 6.72 6.01 -6.43
C GLY A 106 7.52 4.85 -5.82
N THR A 107 7.94 3.87 -6.63
CA THR A 107 8.82 2.78 -6.16
C THR A 107 10.16 3.31 -5.65
N HIS A 108 10.77 4.27 -6.35
CA HIS A 108 12.01 4.90 -5.89
C HIS A 108 11.82 5.63 -4.56
N THR A 109 10.69 6.34 -4.38
CA THR A 109 10.34 7.00 -3.12
C THR A 109 10.23 6.00 -1.97
N LEU A 110 9.55 4.87 -2.18
CA LEU A 110 9.46 3.78 -1.18
C LEU A 110 10.84 3.23 -0.80
N LEU A 111 11.70 2.96 -1.78
CA LEU A 111 13.06 2.48 -1.54
C LEU A 111 13.91 3.51 -0.78
N LYS A 112 13.79 4.79 -1.14
CA LYS A 112 14.51 5.88 -0.48
C LYS A 112 14.08 6.00 0.98
N ALA A 113 12.78 5.96 1.27
CA ALA A 113 12.25 6.05 2.63
C ALA A 113 12.62 4.82 3.48
N ALA A 114 12.54 3.60 2.93
CA ALA A 114 12.87 2.37 3.64
C ALA A 114 14.36 2.19 3.98
N ARG A 115 15.24 2.97 3.35
CA ARG A 115 16.68 2.97 3.64
C ARG A 115 17.04 3.73 4.92
N GLU A 116 16.17 4.62 5.38
CA GLU A 116 16.41 5.49 6.56
C GLU A 116 16.01 4.84 7.88
#